data_AF-A0A1Z5HE68-F1
#
_entry.id   AF-A0A1Z5HE68-F1
#
_cell.length_a   1.000
_cell.length_b   1.000
_cell.length_c   1.000
_cell.angle_alpha   90.00
_cell.angle_beta   90.00
_cell.angle_gamma   90.00
#
_symmetry.space_group_name_H-M   'P 1'
#
loop_
_entity.id
_entity.type
_entity.pdbx_description
1 polymer ?
#
loop_
_entity_poly.entity_id
_entity_poly.type
_entity_poly.pdbx_seq_one_letter_code
_entity_poly.pdbx_strand_id
1 'polypeptide(L)'
;MINNRIILNDCILQYKTENKLEAVDSEIFELFTLTQITKNQNITFENIQNSIVDGTMDGGIDSVILIVNDEIIDTIDELVDISFTNKTISKFIISQSKKENSFKEGAIDKLIASCSILFDLEKNESVLMKRFNSRLVEKFLILREAWIDTSINGGEIELEFNYCCNATEINVNGAFNSKVDQLMEITKKAFSSANITFNKYSSEELLKLYQTRKPSRLSLPFKEHPLSTSFSESGIGYVGTVRLGDYKNFLAYPDGKIQDYLFESNIRHFQGNVDVNRKIIKTISNNNSQDFWWLNNGITIIAENPNQVGKTLSIDNVQIVNGLQTSYSIFNSHDGNVDDERSVLVKVIINNDSETIDNIIASTNSQNQISAALLRATKETQRRIELFFLNEGYYYDRRKNYYKNIG
;
A
#
# COMPACT_ATOMS: atom_id res chain seq x y z
N MET A 1 -28.34 -6.94 -13.49
CA MET A 1 -28.36 -7.02 -12.01
C MET A 1 -27.71 -8.30 -11.50
N ILE A 2 -28.13 -9.54 -11.83
CA ILE A 2 -27.44 -10.77 -11.39
C ILE A 2 -25.94 -10.86 -11.81
N ASN A 3 -25.59 -10.24 -12.94
CA ASN A 3 -24.25 -10.32 -13.52
C ASN A 3 -23.14 -9.76 -12.62
N ASN A 4 -23.39 -8.69 -11.85
CA ASN A 4 -22.34 -8.04 -11.03
C ASN A 4 -21.82 -9.00 -9.95
N ARG A 5 -22.71 -9.75 -9.29
CA ARG A 5 -22.33 -10.73 -8.27
C ARG A 5 -21.59 -11.93 -8.86
N ILE A 6 -22.01 -12.40 -10.04
CA ILE A 6 -21.30 -13.49 -10.75
C ILE A 6 -19.89 -13.04 -11.10
N ILE A 7 -19.76 -11.87 -11.73
CA ILE A 7 -18.46 -11.30 -12.12
C ILE A 7 -17.58 -11.08 -10.89
N LEU A 8 -18.14 -10.57 -9.79
CA LEU A 8 -17.37 -10.38 -8.56
C LEU A 8 -16.86 -11.70 -7.99
N ASN A 9 -17.66 -12.76 -8.00
CA ASN A 9 -17.22 -14.08 -7.55
C ASN A 9 -16.05 -14.60 -8.41
N ASP A 10 -16.08 -14.36 -9.73
CA ASP A 10 -14.96 -14.68 -10.61
C ASP A 10 -13.72 -13.82 -10.27
N CYS A 11 -13.90 -12.53 -9.98
CA CYS A 11 -12.81 -11.65 -9.52
C CYS A 11 -12.21 -12.13 -8.18
N ILE A 12 -13.03 -12.61 -7.25
CA ILE A 12 -12.59 -13.17 -5.97
C ILE A 12 -11.80 -14.47 -6.20
N LEU A 13 -12.23 -15.31 -7.14
CA LEU A 13 -11.50 -16.54 -7.50
C LEU A 13 -10.16 -16.24 -8.18
N GLN A 14 -10.12 -15.22 -9.04
CA GLN A 14 -8.89 -14.71 -9.62
C GLN A 14 -7.95 -14.20 -8.53
N TYR A 15 -8.46 -13.36 -7.62
CA TYR A 15 -7.72 -12.84 -6.46
C TYR A 15 -7.15 -13.95 -5.58
N LYS A 16 -7.92 -15.02 -5.32
CA LYS A 16 -7.45 -16.22 -4.60
C LYS A 16 -6.25 -16.85 -5.29
N THR A 17 -6.33 -17.00 -6.61
CA THR A 17 -5.30 -17.67 -7.42
C THR A 17 -4.03 -16.85 -7.50
N GLU A 18 -4.14 -15.55 -7.78
CA GLU A 18 -3.02 -14.62 -7.88
C GLU A 18 -2.23 -14.52 -6.57
N ASN A 19 -2.93 -14.49 -5.43
CA ASN A 19 -2.34 -14.38 -4.11
C ASN A 19 -2.04 -15.74 -3.46
N LYS A 20 -2.25 -16.86 -4.17
CA LYS A 20 -2.00 -18.24 -3.70
C LYS A 20 -2.64 -18.53 -2.33
N LEU A 21 -3.87 -18.08 -2.13
CA LEU A 21 -4.57 -18.19 -0.84
C LEU A 21 -5.22 -19.58 -0.69
N GLU A 22 -4.89 -20.28 0.39
CA GLU A 22 -5.47 -21.59 0.75
C GLU A 22 -6.67 -21.48 1.71
N ALA A 23 -7.10 -20.25 2.02
CA ALA A 23 -8.15 -19.92 2.97
C ALA A 23 -9.58 -20.36 2.54
N VAL A 24 -10.51 -20.36 3.49
CA VAL A 24 -11.92 -20.65 3.23
C VAL A 24 -12.57 -19.49 2.49
N ASP A 25 -13.59 -19.81 1.71
CA ASP A 25 -14.38 -18.91 0.89
C ASP A 25 -14.92 -17.63 1.57
N SER A 26 -15.13 -17.64 2.90
CA SER A 26 -15.53 -16.46 3.70
C SER A 26 -14.32 -15.57 4.02
N GLU A 27 -13.22 -16.17 4.47
CA GLU A 27 -11.97 -15.47 4.79
C GLU A 27 -11.38 -14.79 3.54
N ILE A 28 -11.48 -15.45 2.37
CA ILE A 28 -11.07 -14.86 1.10
C ILE A 28 -11.96 -13.66 0.75
N PHE A 29 -13.26 -13.74 1.03
CA PHE A 29 -14.17 -12.62 0.80
C PHE A 29 -13.81 -11.43 1.70
N GLU A 30 -13.53 -11.67 2.98
CA GLU A 30 -13.05 -10.64 3.91
C GLU A 30 -11.76 -9.98 3.41
N LEU A 31 -10.72 -10.77 3.12
CA LEU A 31 -9.45 -10.27 2.57
C LEU A 31 -9.66 -9.46 1.28
N PHE A 32 -10.49 -9.96 0.37
CA PHE A 32 -10.79 -9.28 -0.88
C PHE A 32 -11.47 -7.93 -0.62
N THR A 33 -12.52 -7.92 0.23
CA THR A 33 -13.27 -6.69 0.54
C THR A 33 -12.38 -5.63 1.18
N LEU A 34 -11.55 -6.01 2.14
CA LEU A 34 -10.60 -5.11 2.78
C LEU A 34 -9.63 -4.53 1.77
N THR A 35 -9.04 -5.39 0.94
CA THR A 35 -8.11 -4.96 -0.12
C THR A 35 -8.73 -3.98 -1.10
N GLN A 36 -10.02 -4.13 -1.42
CA GLN A 36 -10.70 -3.18 -2.31
C GLN A 36 -11.06 -1.87 -1.62
N ILE A 37 -11.49 -1.90 -0.36
CA ILE A 37 -11.86 -0.70 0.40
C ILE A 37 -10.62 0.15 0.72
N THR A 38 -9.52 -0.50 1.11
CA THR A 38 -8.27 0.18 1.49
C THR A 38 -7.31 0.36 0.32
N LYS A 39 -7.73 0.07 -0.91
CA LYS A 39 -6.90 0.09 -2.12
C LYS A 39 -6.17 1.40 -2.39
N ASN A 40 -6.78 2.52 -1.97
CA ASN A 40 -6.26 3.88 -2.15
C ASN A 40 -5.37 4.33 -0.97
N GLN A 41 -5.23 3.50 0.05
CA GLN A 41 -4.34 3.71 1.18
C GLN A 41 -3.08 2.86 0.96
N ASN A 42 -1.94 3.29 1.52
CA ASN A 42 -0.66 2.57 1.40
C ASN A 42 -0.61 1.33 2.31
N ILE A 43 -1.61 0.46 2.21
CA ILE A 43 -1.73 -0.75 3.04
C ILE A 43 -1.16 -1.94 2.29
N THR A 44 -0.18 -2.61 2.91
CA THR A 44 0.38 -3.85 2.37
C THR A 44 -0.58 -5.02 2.60
N PHE A 45 -0.44 -6.08 1.81
CA PHE A 45 -1.23 -7.29 2.01
C PHE A 45 -1.05 -7.90 3.42
N GLU A 46 0.16 -7.80 3.98
CA GLU A 46 0.48 -8.28 5.33
C GLU A 46 -0.25 -7.47 6.41
N ASN A 47 -0.30 -6.13 6.27
CA ASN A 47 -1.10 -5.31 7.19
C ASN A 47 -2.59 -5.66 7.13
N ILE A 48 -3.12 -5.95 5.93
CA ILE A 48 -4.51 -6.40 5.79
C ILE A 48 -4.72 -7.72 6.54
N GLN A 49 -3.81 -8.69 6.40
CA GLN A 49 -3.90 -9.95 7.14
C GLN A 49 -3.85 -9.75 8.66
N ASN A 50 -2.95 -8.87 9.13
CA ASN A 50 -2.81 -8.56 10.55
C ASN A 50 -4.00 -7.78 11.14
N SER A 51 -4.76 -7.09 10.29
CA SER A 51 -5.97 -6.36 10.70
C SER A 51 -7.17 -7.27 10.99
N ILE A 52 -7.13 -8.54 10.57
CA ILE A 52 -8.25 -9.48 10.72
C ILE A 52 -8.33 -9.98 12.17
N VAL A 53 -9.47 -9.74 12.79
CA VAL A 53 -9.80 -10.13 14.18
C VAL A 53 -10.97 -11.12 14.25
N ASP A 54 -11.43 -11.60 13.09
CA ASP A 54 -12.48 -12.61 12.95
C ASP A 54 -12.17 -13.88 13.76
N GLY A 55 -13.24 -14.51 14.24
CA GLY A 55 -13.21 -15.72 15.03
C GLY A 55 -14.32 -15.80 16.07
N THR A 56 -14.19 -16.77 17.00
CA THR A 56 -15.13 -16.87 18.11
C THR A 56 -14.98 -15.65 19.01
N MET A 57 -16.08 -15.03 19.45
CA MET A 57 -16.08 -13.81 20.28
C MET A 57 -15.40 -12.58 19.62
N ASP A 58 -15.51 -12.46 18.30
CA ASP A 58 -15.14 -11.27 17.50
C ASP A 58 -16.01 -10.01 17.76
N GLY A 59 -17.13 -10.17 18.48
CA GLY A 59 -18.09 -9.07 18.67
C GLY A 59 -18.79 -8.62 17.38
N GLY A 60 -18.74 -9.44 16.32
CA GLY A 60 -19.20 -9.06 14.98
C GLY A 60 -18.31 -8.04 14.26
N ILE A 61 -17.04 -7.90 14.67
CA ILE A 61 -16.03 -7.11 13.98
C ILE A 61 -15.07 -8.09 13.31
N ASP A 62 -14.98 -8.05 11.98
CA ASP A 62 -14.13 -8.99 11.25
C ASP A 62 -12.70 -8.41 11.10
N SER A 63 -12.55 -7.08 11.09
CA SER A 63 -11.24 -6.41 11.03
C SER A 63 -11.21 -5.01 11.67
N VAL A 64 -10.02 -4.62 12.11
CA VAL A 64 -9.71 -3.30 12.67
C VAL A 64 -8.37 -2.82 12.10
N ILE A 65 -8.37 -1.65 11.47
CA ILE A 65 -7.16 -0.98 10.98
C ILE A 65 -7.04 0.38 11.68
N LEU A 66 -5.85 0.66 12.19
CA LEU A 66 -5.47 1.96 12.75
C LEU A 66 -4.43 2.60 11.83
N ILE A 67 -4.71 3.83 11.41
CA ILE A 67 -3.77 4.66 10.65
C ILE A 67 -3.56 5.96 11.42
N VAL A 68 -2.32 6.36 11.61
CA VAL A 68 -1.95 7.65 12.21
C VAL A 68 -0.99 8.36 11.27
N ASN A 69 -1.37 9.55 10.76
CA ASN A 69 -0.58 10.33 9.80
C ASN A 69 -0.07 9.52 8.57
N ASP A 70 -0.95 8.70 7.99
CA ASP A 70 -0.67 7.80 6.86
C ASP A 70 0.17 6.54 7.18
N GLU A 71 0.56 6.33 8.44
CA GLU A 71 1.26 5.12 8.89
C GLU A 71 0.29 4.14 9.56
N ILE A 72 0.40 2.85 9.23
CA ILE A 72 -0.41 1.80 9.85
C ILE A 72 0.23 1.42 11.16
N ILE A 73 -0.59 1.33 12.21
CA ILE A 73 -0.15 0.95 13.55
C ILE A 73 -0.77 -0.39 13.91
N ASP A 74 0.09 -1.39 14.02
CA ASP A 74 -0.27 -2.76 14.34
C ASP A 74 0.13 -3.16 15.76
N THR A 75 1.07 -2.45 16.40
CA THR A 75 1.58 -2.68 17.77
C THR A 75 1.61 -1.42 18.63
N ILE A 76 1.72 -1.59 19.96
CA ILE A 76 1.89 -0.46 20.90
C ILE A 76 3.25 0.23 20.71
N ASP A 77 4.31 -0.53 20.42
CA ASP A 77 5.66 0.04 20.26
C ASP A 77 5.72 1.02 19.07
N GLU A 78 5.06 0.70 17.95
CA GLU A 78 4.91 1.59 16.80
C GLU A 78 4.16 2.89 17.15
N LEU A 79 3.19 2.80 18.08
CA LEU A 79 2.42 3.96 18.54
C LEU A 79 3.28 4.91 19.39
N VAL A 80 4.17 4.37 20.22
CA VAL A 80 5.06 5.14 21.10
C VAL A 80 6.04 6.01 20.29
N ASP A 81 6.43 5.54 19.11
CA ASP A 81 7.32 6.29 18.21
C ASP A 81 6.62 7.47 17.52
N ILE A 82 5.28 7.57 17.59
CA ILE A 82 4.52 8.67 17.00
C ILE A 82 4.52 9.91 17.88
N SER A 83 4.93 11.02 17.29
CA SER A 83 4.76 12.34 17.89
C SER A 83 3.36 12.91 17.62
N PHE A 84 2.45 12.76 18.57
CA PHE A 84 1.11 13.33 18.50
C PHE A 84 1.14 14.86 18.59
N THR A 85 0.42 15.53 17.68
CA THR A 85 0.30 16.99 17.62
C THR A 85 -1.13 17.38 17.27
N ASN A 86 -1.44 18.67 17.28
CA ASN A 86 -2.74 19.19 16.83
C ASN A 86 -3.00 19.03 15.33
N LYS A 87 -2.02 18.56 14.56
CA LYS A 87 -2.17 18.19 13.15
C LYS A 87 -2.30 16.69 12.93
N THR A 88 -2.20 15.90 13.99
CA THR A 88 -2.29 14.45 13.88
C THR A 88 -3.69 14.04 13.47
N ILE A 89 -3.79 13.14 12.50
CA ILE A 89 -5.05 12.51 12.09
C ILE A 89 -4.95 11.03 12.43
N SER A 90 -5.83 10.58 13.32
CA SER A 90 -6.01 9.15 13.62
C SER A 90 -7.26 8.63 12.94
N LYS A 91 -7.07 7.71 12.01
CA LYS A 91 -8.14 7.06 11.27
C LYS A 91 -8.33 5.62 11.74
N PHE A 92 -9.55 5.31 12.19
CA PHE A 92 -9.97 4.00 12.65
C PHE A 92 -10.92 3.39 11.62
N ILE A 93 -10.57 2.25 11.05
CA ILE A 93 -11.39 1.55 10.08
C ILE A 93 -11.83 0.22 10.71
N ILE A 94 -13.14 0.09 10.93
CA ILE A 94 -13.75 -1.11 11.51
C ILE A 94 -14.65 -1.73 10.44
N SER A 95 -14.32 -2.93 9.99
CA SER A 95 -15.07 -3.58 8.90
C SER A 95 -15.71 -4.89 9.33
N GLN A 96 -16.89 -5.12 8.77
CA GLN A 96 -17.64 -6.37 8.85
C GLN A 96 -17.99 -6.81 7.43
N SER A 97 -17.61 -8.02 7.07
CA SER A 97 -17.82 -8.62 5.76
C SER A 97 -18.62 -9.90 5.91
N LYS A 98 -19.75 -9.98 5.21
CA LYS A 98 -20.60 -11.18 5.22
C LYS A 98 -20.86 -11.65 3.80
N LYS A 99 -20.59 -12.93 3.51
CA LYS A 99 -20.87 -13.57 2.21
C LYS A 99 -22.37 -13.80 1.95
N GLU A 100 -23.23 -13.20 2.76
CA GLU A 100 -24.68 -13.28 2.60
C GLU A 100 -25.16 -12.48 1.39
N ASN A 101 -26.37 -12.78 0.90
CA ASN A 101 -26.93 -12.15 -0.31
C ASN A 101 -27.79 -10.91 -0.01
N SER A 102 -27.82 -10.45 1.24
CA SER A 102 -28.64 -9.32 1.69
C SER A 102 -28.04 -8.69 2.94
N PHE A 103 -28.15 -7.38 3.08
CA PHE A 103 -27.80 -6.68 4.32
C PHE A 103 -28.76 -7.07 5.45
N LYS A 104 -28.22 -7.36 6.65
CA LYS A 104 -29.02 -7.75 7.82
C LYS A 104 -28.76 -6.86 9.01
N GLU A 105 -29.82 -6.56 9.75
CA GLU A 105 -29.79 -5.73 10.97
C GLU A 105 -28.94 -6.37 12.07
N GLY A 106 -28.98 -7.70 12.22
CA GLY A 106 -28.25 -8.41 13.27
C GLY A 106 -26.73 -8.22 13.22
N ALA A 107 -26.17 -7.85 12.06
CA ALA A 107 -24.77 -7.54 11.90
C ALA A 107 -24.43 -6.19 12.58
N ILE A 108 -25.32 -5.20 12.46
CA ILE A 108 -25.23 -3.89 13.12
C ILE A 108 -25.55 -4.01 14.62
N ASP A 109 -26.52 -4.84 15.01
CA ASP A 109 -26.82 -5.07 16.44
C ASP A 109 -25.60 -5.55 17.22
N LYS A 110 -24.79 -6.43 16.61
CA LYS A 110 -23.51 -6.87 17.19
C LYS A 110 -22.52 -5.70 17.30
N LEU A 111 -22.36 -4.89 16.25
CA LEU A 111 -21.50 -3.70 16.29
C LEU A 111 -21.92 -2.72 17.38
N ILE A 112 -23.22 -2.44 17.53
CA ILE A 112 -23.78 -1.59 18.59
C ILE A 112 -23.39 -2.16 19.97
N ALA A 113 -23.64 -3.45 20.19
CA ALA A 113 -23.36 -4.10 21.47
C ALA A 113 -21.85 -4.12 21.78
N SER A 114 -21.00 -4.33 20.77
CA SER A 114 -19.55 -4.41 20.93
C SER A 114 -18.94 -3.03 21.13
N CYS A 115 -19.25 -2.05 20.28
CA CYS A 115 -18.76 -0.68 20.36
C CYS A 115 -19.14 0.01 21.69
N SER A 116 -20.32 -0.31 22.25
CA SER A 116 -20.74 0.22 23.55
C SER A 116 -19.80 -0.14 24.72
N ILE A 117 -18.99 -1.20 24.55
CA ILE A 117 -18.02 -1.66 25.56
C ILE A 117 -16.60 -1.37 25.08
N LEU A 118 -16.32 -1.60 23.80
CA LEU A 118 -15.01 -1.41 23.20
C LEU A 118 -14.61 0.07 23.13
N PHE A 119 -15.54 1.02 23.12
CA PHE A 119 -15.22 2.46 23.24
C PHE A 119 -15.32 3.01 24.67
N ASP A 120 -15.64 2.17 25.66
CA ASP A 120 -15.63 2.58 27.06
C ASP A 120 -14.22 2.50 27.64
N LEU A 121 -13.56 3.66 27.77
CA LEU A 121 -12.18 3.81 28.27
C LEU A 121 -12.01 3.35 29.72
N GLU A 122 -13.09 3.22 30.51
CA GLU A 122 -13.01 2.70 31.87
C GLU A 122 -12.87 1.17 31.93
N LYS A 123 -13.17 0.46 30.82
CA LYS A 123 -13.06 -0.99 30.73
C LYS A 123 -11.61 -1.39 30.48
N ASN A 124 -11.00 -2.05 31.45
CA ASN A 124 -9.65 -2.61 31.27
C ASN A 124 -9.64 -3.90 30.42
N GLU A 125 -8.45 -4.30 29.99
CA GLU A 125 -8.19 -5.51 29.20
C GLU A 125 -8.86 -6.76 29.80
N SER A 126 -8.75 -6.97 31.12
CA SER A 126 -9.33 -8.14 31.79
C SER A 126 -10.85 -8.22 31.66
N VAL A 127 -11.54 -7.08 31.55
CA VAL A 127 -12.99 -7.04 31.29
C VAL A 127 -13.29 -7.34 29.83
N LEU A 128 -12.49 -6.80 28.90
CA LEU A 128 -12.65 -7.02 27.47
C LEU A 128 -12.41 -8.48 27.08
N MET A 129 -11.35 -9.10 27.61
CA MET A 129 -10.97 -10.50 27.38
C MET A 129 -12.02 -11.52 27.84
N LYS A 130 -12.97 -11.14 28.72
CA LYS A 130 -14.10 -12.00 29.09
C LYS A 130 -15.18 -12.08 28.01
N ARG A 131 -15.24 -11.09 27.12
CA ARG A 131 -16.32 -10.92 26.14
C ARG A 131 -15.83 -11.01 24.70
N PHE A 132 -14.57 -10.67 24.47
CA PHE A 132 -13.97 -10.61 23.15
C PHE A 132 -12.72 -11.49 23.06
N ASN A 133 -12.38 -11.90 21.84
CA ASN A 133 -11.14 -12.63 21.58
C ASN A 133 -9.90 -11.73 21.74
N SER A 134 -8.74 -12.36 21.94
CA SER A 134 -7.49 -11.64 22.21
C SER A 134 -7.09 -10.67 21.10
N ARG A 135 -7.27 -11.06 19.83
CA ARG A 135 -6.90 -10.24 18.66
C ARG A 135 -7.71 -8.94 18.61
N LEU A 136 -9.02 -9.03 18.84
CA LEU A 136 -9.89 -7.86 18.90
C LEU A 136 -9.50 -6.96 20.06
N VAL A 137 -9.28 -7.54 21.25
CA VAL A 137 -8.90 -6.76 22.43
C VAL A 137 -7.59 -6.02 22.20
N GLU A 138 -6.57 -6.70 21.69
CA GLU A 138 -5.27 -6.10 21.36
C GLU A 138 -5.40 -4.90 20.42
N LYS A 139 -6.09 -5.08 19.28
CA LYS A 139 -6.30 -3.97 18.32
C LYS A 139 -7.07 -2.80 18.93
N PHE A 140 -8.06 -3.07 19.79
CA PHE A 140 -8.81 -2.02 20.46
C PHE A 140 -8.04 -1.31 21.58
N LEU A 141 -7.09 -1.98 22.24
CA LEU A 141 -6.21 -1.32 23.20
C LEU A 141 -5.32 -0.30 22.50
N ILE A 142 -4.69 -0.68 21.39
CA ILE A 142 -3.87 0.23 20.57
C ILE A 142 -4.73 1.40 20.05
N LEU A 143 -5.93 1.10 19.54
CA LEU A 143 -6.88 2.13 19.07
C LEU A 143 -7.25 3.11 20.17
N ARG A 144 -7.49 2.63 21.41
CA ARG A 144 -7.84 3.49 22.54
C ARG A 144 -6.68 4.37 22.97
N GLU A 145 -5.45 3.87 22.94
CA GLU A 145 -4.26 4.65 23.24
C GLU A 145 -4.07 5.75 22.20
N ALA A 146 -4.14 5.40 20.91
CA ALA A 146 -4.11 6.37 19.80
C ALA A 146 -5.23 7.42 19.90
N TRP A 147 -6.43 6.99 20.31
CA TRP A 147 -7.56 7.89 20.57
C TRP A 147 -7.22 8.89 21.69
N ILE A 148 -6.72 8.42 22.84
CA ILE A 148 -6.36 9.27 23.97
C ILE A 148 -5.29 10.28 23.56
N ASP A 149 -4.21 9.82 22.93
CA ASP A 149 -3.08 10.66 22.55
C ASP A 149 -3.44 11.71 21.49
N THR A 150 -4.23 11.33 20.48
CA THR A 150 -4.75 12.28 19.50
C THR A 150 -5.67 13.31 20.15
N SER A 151 -6.53 12.89 21.07
CA SER A 151 -7.47 13.80 21.74
C SER A 151 -6.75 14.80 22.66
N ILE A 152 -5.77 14.34 23.45
CA ILE A 152 -5.00 15.20 24.37
C ILE A 152 -4.21 16.25 23.59
N ASN A 153 -3.64 15.88 22.45
CA ASN A 153 -2.83 16.78 21.63
C ASN A 153 -3.66 17.64 20.66
N GLY A 154 -4.99 17.50 20.66
CA GLY A 154 -5.91 18.29 19.85
C GLY A 154 -5.90 17.95 18.36
N GLY A 155 -5.55 16.70 18.01
CA GLY A 155 -5.65 16.18 16.66
C GLY A 155 -7.07 15.78 16.26
N GLU A 156 -7.22 15.27 15.05
CA GLU A 156 -8.50 14.87 14.46
C GLU A 156 -8.67 13.35 14.46
N ILE A 157 -9.89 12.89 14.70
CA ILE A 157 -10.24 11.47 14.68
C ILE A 157 -11.25 11.22 13.57
N GLU A 158 -10.93 10.25 12.73
CA GLU A 158 -11.82 9.73 11.71
C GLU A 158 -12.18 8.30 12.06
N LEU A 159 -13.46 7.97 12.08
CA LEU A 159 -13.93 6.61 12.33
C LEU A 159 -14.83 6.16 11.17
N GLU A 160 -14.42 5.09 10.53
CA GLU A 160 -15.08 4.52 9.37
C GLU A 160 -15.60 3.12 9.69
N PHE A 161 -16.91 2.95 9.69
CA PHE A 161 -17.54 1.64 9.73
C PHE A 161 -17.85 1.16 8.32
N ASN A 162 -17.38 -0.03 7.97
CA ASN A 162 -17.61 -0.63 6.67
C ASN A 162 -18.41 -1.91 6.81
N TYR A 163 -19.59 -1.98 6.17
CA TYR A 163 -20.36 -3.21 6.06
C TYR A 163 -20.39 -3.71 4.61
N CYS A 164 -19.67 -4.79 4.35
CA CYS A 164 -19.60 -5.46 3.06
C CYS A 164 -20.53 -6.67 3.02
N CYS A 165 -21.30 -6.79 1.95
CA CYS A 165 -22.22 -7.88 1.74
C CYS A 165 -22.14 -8.39 0.30
N ASN A 166 -22.20 -9.71 0.08
CA ASN A 166 -22.25 -10.29 -1.28
C ASN A 166 -23.66 -10.19 -1.92
N ALA A 167 -24.39 -9.14 -1.57
CA ALA A 167 -25.66 -8.77 -2.17
C ALA A 167 -25.42 -8.08 -3.52
N THR A 168 -26.29 -8.30 -4.50
CA THR A 168 -26.16 -7.67 -5.82
C THR A 168 -26.11 -6.15 -5.75
N GLU A 169 -26.98 -5.55 -4.93
CA GLU A 169 -27.17 -4.11 -4.77
C GLU A 169 -27.44 -3.79 -3.30
N ILE A 170 -27.30 -2.53 -2.92
CA ILE A 170 -27.64 -2.06 -1.58
C ILE A 170 -29.16 -1.87 -1.48
N ASN A 171 -29.85 -2.87 -0.94
CA ASN A 171 -31.28 -2.81 -0.63
C ASN A 171 -31.48 -2.94 0.88
N VAL A 172 -31.85 -1.83 1.53
CA VAL A 172 -32.02 -1.74 2.99
C VAL A 172 -33.35 -1.08 3.33
N ASN A 173 -33.96 -1.50 4.45
CA ASN A 173 -35.24 -1.00 4.93
C ASN A 173 -35.05 0.14 5.97
N GLY A 174 -36.16 0.72 6.45
CA GLY A 174 -36.11 1.76 7.48
C GLY A 174 -35.57 1.28 8.83
N ALA A 175 -35.79 0.01 9.19
CA ALA A 175 -35.29 -0.57 10.44
C ALA A 175 -33.76 -0.68 10.44
N PHE A 176 -33.16 -1.10 9.32
CA PHE A 176 -31.73 -1.11 9.11
C PHE A 176 -31.11 0.29 9.27
N ASN A 177 -31.68 1.31 8.63
CA ASN A 177 -31.17 2.68 8.74
C ASN A 177 -31.30 3.20 10.18
N SER A 178 -32.40 2.89 10.88
CA SER A 178 -32.57 3.21 12.29
C SER A 178 -31.48 2.58 13.18
N LYS A 179 -31.03 1.35 12.86
CA LYS A 179 -29.89 0.70 13.54
C LYS A 179 -28.55 1.36 13.22
N VAL A 180 -28.33 1.77 11.97
CA VAL A 180 -27.14 2.55 11.61
C VAL A 180 -27.13 3.87 12.39
N ASP A 181 -28.23 4.60 12.44
CA ASP A 181 -28.35 5.85 13.20
C ASP A 181 -28.05 5.63 14.69
N GLN A 182 -28.55 4.53 15.27
CA GLN A 182 -28.25 4.14 16.65
C GLN A 182 -26.75 3.89 16.88
N LEU A 183 -26.08 3.17 15.97
CA LEU A 183 -24.62 2.95 16.03
C LEU A 183 -23.87 4.28 15.97
N MET A 184 -24.28 5.17 15.05
CA MET A 184 -23.67 6.49 14.88
C MET A 184 -23.86 7.36 16.13
N GLU A 185 -25.03 7.31 16.78
CA GLU A 185 -25.31 8.06 18.00
C GLU A 185 -24.46 7.58 19.18
N ILE A 186 -24.34 6.27 19.38
CA ILE A 186 -23.50 5.70 20.45
C ILE A 186 -22.03 6.05 20.21
N THR A 187 -21.58 5.98 18.95
CA THR A 187 -20.20 6.32 18.60
C THR A 187 -19.94 7.82 18.80
N LYS A 188 -20.86 8.71 18.40
CA LYS A 188 -20.75 10.16 18.66
C LYS A 188 -20.76 10.51 20.14
N LYS A 189 -21.44 9.73 20.98
CA LYS A 189 -21.40 9.91 22.45
C LYS A 189 -20.04 9.54 23.03
N ALA A 190 -19.37 8.53 22.46
CA ALA A 190 -18.01 8.17 22.85
C ALA A 190 -17.00 9.18 22.31
N PHE A 191 -17.09 9.56 21.04
CA PHE A 191 -16.17 10.47 20.35
C PHE A 191 -16.79 11.86 20.17
N SER A 192 -16.45 12.80 21.04
CA SER A 192 -17.06 14.15 21.07
C SER A 192 -16.82 15.01 19.82
N SER A 193 -15.77 14.76 19.05
CA SER A 193 -15.35 15.59 17.91
C SER A 193 -14.85 14.79 16.69
N ALA A 194 -15.18 13.50 16.59
CA ALA A 194 -14.74 12.66 15.48
C ALA A 194 -15.63 12.78 14.25
N ASN A 195 -15.02 12.68 13.07
CA ASN A 195 -15.73 12.45 11.82
C ASN A 195 -16.08 10.97 11.71
N ILE A 196 -17.36 10.62 11.88
CA ILE A 196 -17.82 9.23 11.88
C ILE A 196 -18.61 8.98 10.60
N THR A 197 -18.29 7.90 9.90
CA THR A 197 -18.96 7.48 8.66
C THR A 197 -19.36 6.00 8.72
N PHE A 198 -20.44 5.65 8.01
CA PHE A 198 -20.89 4.26 7.84
C PHE A 198 -21.09 3.98 6.35
N ASN A 199 -20.24 3.15 5.77
CA ASN A 199 -20.27 2.80 4.36
C ASN A 199 -20.83 1.39 4.16
N LYS A 200 -21.56 1.23 3.06
CA LYS A 200 -22.16 -0.04 2.64
C LYS A 200 -21.55 -0.43 1.30
N TYR A 201 -21.14 -1.68 1.17
CA TYR A 201 -20.58 -2.19 -0.07
C TYR A 201 -21.32 -3.45 -0.48
N SER A 202 -22.08 -3.39 -1.58
CA SER A 202 -22.62 -4.57 -2.25
C SER A 202 -21.62 -5.06 -3.30
N SER A 203 -21.99 -6.12 -4.03
CA SER A 203 -21.19 -6.58 -5.16
C SER A 203 -20.98 -5.52 -6.23
N GLU A 204 -21.89 -4.55 -6.38
CA GLU A 204 -21.74 -3.46 -7.35
C GLU A 204 -20.62 -2.49 -6.94
N GLU A 205 -20.62 -2.00 -5.70
CA GLU A 205 -19.58 -1.10 -5.21
C GLU A 205 -18.22 -1.79 -5.16
N LEU A 206 -18.17 -3.04 -4.70
CA LEU A 206 -16.93 -3.83 -4.67
C LEU A 206 -16.39 -4.08 -6.08
N LEU A 207 -17.26 -4.37 -7.06
CA LEU A 207 -16.83 -4.53 -8.44
C LEU A 207 -16.31 -3.21 -9.03
N LYS A 208 -16.96 -2.08 -8.72
CA LYS A 208 -16.45 -0.76 -9.11
C LYS A 208 -15.08 -0.50 -8.50
N LEU A 209 -14.86 -0.80 -7.21
CA LEU A 209 -13.55 -0.67 -6.55
C LEU A 209 -12.50 -1.60 -7.15
N TYR A 210 -12.87 -2.84 -7.48
CA TYR A 210 -11.99 -3.79 -8.16
C TYR A 210 -11.56 -3.30 -9.54
N GLN A 211 -12.53 -2.83 -10.33
CA GLN A 211 -12.32 -2.27 -11.67
C GLN A 211 -11.59 -0.93 -11.64
N THR A 212 -11.74 -0.17 -10.55
CA THR A 212 -10.93 1.00 -10.26
C THR A 212 -9.53 0.50 -9.91
N ARG A 213 -8.69 0.30 -10.92
CA ARG A 213 -7.28 -0.05 -10.73
C ARG A 213 -6.64 0.94 -9.75
N LYS A 214 -5.65 0.49 -8.96
CA LYS A 214 -4.71 1.42 -8.31
C LYS A 214 -4.30 2.43 -9.41
N PRO A 215 -4.46 3.75 -9.23
CA PRO A 215 -3.82 4.67 -10.13
C PRO A 215 -2.30 4.44 -9.94
N SER A 216 -1.49 4.52 -10.97
CA SER A 216 -1.69 5.32 -12.16
C SER A 216 -0.96 4.66 -13.32
N ARG A 217 -1.65 4.52 -14.44
CA ARG A 217 -0.95 4.54 -15.72
C ARG A 217 -0.05 5.78 -15.72
N LEU A 218 1.26 5.58 -15.64
CA LEU A 218 2.21 6.67 -15.59
C LEU A 218 2.58 7.06 -17.01
N SER A 219 2.61 8.35 -17.28
CA SER A 219 3.07 8.90 -18.54
C SER A 219 4.51 9.34 -18.39
N LEU A 220 5.40 8.70 -19.16
CA LEU A 220 6.81 9.05 -19.24
C LEU A 220 7.06 9.83 -20.55
N PRO A 221 7.26 11.15 -20.51
CA PRO A 221 7.56 11.93 -21.69
C PRO A 221 9.04 11.82 -22.04
N PHE A 222 9.37 11.18 -23.16
CA PHE A 222 10.74 11.15 -23.67
C PHE A 222 11.10 12.49 -24.34
N LYS A 223 12.39 12.85 -24.30
CA LYS A 223 12.93 14.04 -24.97
C LYS A 223 12.73 13.95 -26.49
N GLU A 224 12.93 12.75 -27.05
CA GLU A 224 12.66 12.41 -28.46
C GLU A 224 11.80 11.15 -28.57
N HIS A 225 11.38 10.78 -29.78
CA HIS A 225 10.65 9.52 -29.97
C HIS A 225 11.49 8.33 -29.50
N PRO A 226 11.02 7.52 -28.53
CA PRO A 226 11.78 6.37 -28.07
C PRO A 226 11.88 5.32 -29.19
N LEU A 227 13.02 4.67 -29.27
CA LEU A 227 13.23 3.53 -30.15
C LEU A 227 12.52 2.31 -29.56
N SER A 228 11.57 1.76 -30.30
CA SER A 228 10.87 0.53 -29.92
C SER A 228 11.49 -0.69 -30.60
N THR A 229 11.62 -1.80 -29.88
CA THR A 229 11.99 -3.12 -30.42
C THR A 229 11.02 -4.16 -29.88
N SER A 230 10.48 -5.02 -30.75
CA SER A 230 9.72 -6.18 -30.30
C SER A 230 10.64 -7.41 -30.18
N PHE A 231 10.32 -8.29 -29.24
CA PHE A 231 10.94 -9.60 -29.14
C PHE A 231 9.82 -10.63 -29.03
N SER A 232 9.66 -11.42 -30.09
CA SER A 232 8.55 -12.37 -30.27
C SER A 232 7.17 -11.74 -29.99
N GLU A 233 6.17 -12.57 -29.70
CA GLU A 233 4.86 -12.13 -29.21
C GLU A 233 4.89 -11.75 -27.72
N SER A 234 6.07 -11.84 -27.08
CA SER A 234 6.21 -11.95 -25.62
C SER A 234 6.76 -10.69 -24.94
N GLY A 235 7.28 -9.71 -25.71
CA GLY A 235 7.78 -8.47 -25.11
C GLY A 235 8.06 -7.34 -26.08
N ILE A 236 7.98 -6.12 -25.56
CA ILE A 236 8.31 -4.88 -26.27
C ILE A 236 9.31 -4.09 -25.43
N GLY A 237 10.40 -3.63 -26.01
CA GLY A 237 11.36 -2.72 -25.39
C GLY A 237 11.25 -1.32 -25.96
N TYR A 238 11.33 -0.30 -25.12
CA TYR A 238 11.50 1.10 -25.50
C TYR A 238 12.81 1.64 -24.93
N VAL A 239 13.56 2.40 -25.72
CA VAL A 239 14.81 3.03 -25.29
C VAL A 239 14.84 4.48 -25.76
N GLY A 240 15.18 5.40 -24.87
CA GLY A 240 15.33 6.81 -25.20
C GLY A 240 15.84 7.61 -24.00
N THR A 241 15.92 8.93 -24.14
CA THR A 241 16.29 9.82 -23.04
C THR A 241 15.08 10.61 -22.53
N VAL A 242 15.07 10.91 -21.24
CA VAL A 242 14.02 11.70 -20.55
C VAL A 242 14.70 12.88 -19.86
N ARG A 243 14.15 14.09 -19.95
CA ARG A 243 14.73 15.25 -19.25
C ARG A 243 14.72 15.04 -17.75
N LEU A 244 15.69 15.62 -17.03
CA LEU A 244 15.78 15.43 -15.58
C LEU A 244 14.54 15.94 -14.84
N GLY A 245 14.00 17.10 -15.24
CA GLY A 245 12.75 17.64 -14.69
C GLY A 245 11.54 16.73 -14.93
N ASP A 246 11.38 16.24 -16.16
CA ASP A 246 10.32 15.30 -16.53
C ASP A 246 10.42 13.99 -15.76
N TYR A 247 11.63 13.45 -15.60
CA TYR A 247 11.86 12.23 -14.86
C TYR A 247 11.60 12.43 -13.36
N LYS A 248 11.98 13.58 -12.78
CA LYS A 248 11.62 13.93 -11.39
C LYS A 248 10.11 13.93 -11.19
N ASN A 249 9.35 14.54 -12.11
CA ASN A 249 7.90 14.58 -12.05
C ASN A 249 7.28 13.18 -12.18
N PHE A 250 7.84 12.33 -13.05
CA PHE A 250 7.42 10.93 -13.17
C PHE A 250 7.61 10.13 -11.87
N LEU A 251 8.63 10.46 -11.06
CA LEU A 251 8.90 9.81 -9.78
C LEU A 251 8.05 10.34 -8.62
N ALA A 252 7.37 11.48 -8.78
CA ALA A 252 6.68 12.17 -7.70
C ALA A 252 5.18 11.91 -7.70
N TYR A 253 4.58 11.80 -6.52
CA TYR A 253 3.14 11.96 -6.33
C TYR A 253 2.73 13.43 -6.53
N PRO A 254 1.43 13.72 -6.72
CA PRO A 254 0.93 15.09 -6.79
C PRO A 254 1.24 15.97 -5.57
N ASP A 255 1.47 15.36 -4.41
CA ASP A 255 1.86 16.03 -3.15
C ASP A 255 3.38 16.33 -3.07
N GLY A 256 4.15 15.91 -4.07
CA GLY A 256 5.59 16.13 -4.15
C GLY A 256 6.45 15.08 -3.44
N LYS A 257 5.86 14.04 -2.82
CA LYS A 257 6.60 12.90 -2.27
C LYS A 257 7.02 11.94 -3.37
N ILE A 258 8.07 11.15 -3.15
CA ILE A 258 8.49 10.13 -4.12
C ILE A 258 7.52 8.94 -4.08
N GLN A 259 7.26 8.35 -5.24
CA GLN A 259 6.46 7.14 -5.38
C GLN A 259 7.31 5.90 -5.02
N ASP A 260 7.45 5.60 -3.74
CA ASP A 260 8.32 4.51 -3.25
C ASP A 260 7.99 3.13 -3.86
N TYR A 261 6.71 2.88 -4.19
CA TYR A 261 6.27 1.62 -4.80
C TYR A 261 6.98 1.31 -6.13
N LEU A 262 7.45 2.35 -6.85
CA LEU A 262 8.20 2.18 -8.09
C LEU A 262 9.50 1.39 -7.90
N PHE A 263 10.00 1.28 -6.66
CA PHE A 263 11.30 0.69 -6.36
C PHE A 263 11.22 -0.63 -5.59
N GLU A 264 10.03 -1.18 -5.32
CA GLU A 264 9.84 -2.39 -4.49
C GLU A 264 10.65 -3.61 -4.98
N SER A 265 10.85 -3.73 -6.30
CA SER A 265 11.62 -4.80 -6.92
C SER A 265 13.15 -4.62 -6.83
N ASN A 266 13.66 -3.48 -6.32
CA ASN A 266 15.08 -3.31 -6.04
C ASN A 266 15.51 -4.06 -4.78
N ILE A 267 16.58 -4.84 -4.93
CA ILE A 267 17.19 -5.63 -3.86
C ILE A 267 18.08 -4.77 -2.95
N ARG A 268 18.50 -3.60 -3.44
CA ARG A 268 19.39 -2.67 -2.74
C ARG A 268 18.58 -1.48 -2.21
N HIS A 269 18.93 -0.94 -1.06
CA HIS A 269 18.39 0.33 -0.59
C HIS A 269 19.19 1.52 -1.13
N PHE A 270 18.60 2.72 -1.10
CA PHE A 270 19.35 3.96 -1.29
C PHE A 270 20.46 4.04 -0.23
N GLN A 271 21.70 4.23 -0.66
CA GLN A 271 22.87 4.14 0.24
C GLN A 271 23.29 5.50 0.83
N GLY A 272 22.46 6.54 0.69
CA GLY A 272 22.74 7.86 1.25
C GLY A 272 23.99 8.51 0.62
N ASN A 273 24.91 8.99 1.43
CA ASN A 273 26.08 9.78 0.99
C ASN A 273 27.31 8.91 0.62
N VAL A 274 27.13 7.95 -0.28
CA VAL A 274 28.25 7.16 -0.85
C VAL A 274 28.93 7.90 -2.00
N ASP A 275 30.18 7.55 -2.32
CA ASP A 275 30.97 8.18 -3.39
C ASP A 275 30.26 8.22 -4.74
N VAL A 276 29.50 7.17 -5.06
CA VAL A 276 28.70 7.08 -6.28
C VAL A 276 27.62 8.17 -6.28
N ASN A 277 26.86 8.31 -5.19
CA ASN A 277 25.79 9.30 -5.08
C ASN A 277 26.35 10.72 -5.10
N ARG A 278 27.48 10.97 -4.44
CA ARG A 278 28.18 12.27 -4.52
C ARG A 278 28.54 12.64 -5.95
N LYS A 279 29.04 11.69 -6.75
CA LYS A 279 29.35 11.92 -8.16
C LYS A 279 28.08 12.23 -8.95
N ILE A 280 27.02 11.43 -8.77
CA ILE A 280 25.73 11.64 -9.44
C ILE A 280 25.18 13.03 -9.12
N ILE A 281 25.05 13.38 -7.83
CA ILE A 281 24.58 14.68 -7.34
C ILE A 281 25.44 15.81 -7.92
N LYS A 282 26.77 15.66 -7.93
CA LYS A 282 27.67 16.67 -8.53
C LYS A 282 27.36 16.91 -10.01
N THR A 283 27.04 15.87 -10.78
CA THR A 283 26.58 16.01 -12.18
C THR A 283 25.24 16.71 -12.31
N ILE A 284 24.31 16.49 -11.36
CA ILE A 284 23.00 17.16 -11.34
C ILE A 284 23.18 18.64 -11.00
N SER A 285 24.00 18.96 -10.02
CA SER A 285 24.21 20.35 -9.56
C SER A 285 25.13 21.17 -10.47
N ASN A 286 25.99 20.54 -11.28
CA ASN A 286 26.82 21.27 -12.25
C ASN A 286 26.02 21.56 -13.52
N ASN A 287 25.71 22.84 -13.76
CA ASN A 287 25.17 23.36 -15.02
C ASN A 287 26.20 23.35 -16.18
N ASN A 288 27.05 22.32 -16.25
CA ASN A 288 28.10 22.18 -17.25
C ASN A 288 27.53 21.93 -18.66
N SER A 289 28.40 22.08 -19.68
CA SER A 289 28.12 21.82 -21.10
C SER A 289 27.95 20.33 -21.47
N GLN A 290 27.86 19.43 -20.49
CA GLN A 290 27.82 17.98 -20.71
C GLN A 290 26.46 17.43 -20.29
N ASP A 291 25.89 16.55 -21.10
CA ASP A 291 24.61 15.93 -20.80
C ASP A 291 24.75 14.88 -19.67
N PHE A 292 23.72 14.73 -18.84
CA PHE A 292 23.74 13.88 -17.65
C PHE A 292 23.91 12.39 -18.00
N TRP A 293 23.23 11.92 -19.04
CA TRP A 293 23.30 10.52 -19.49
C TRP A 293 24.67 10.13 -20.07
N TRP A 294 25.54 11.08 -20.42
CA TRP A 294 26.91 10.78 -20.85
C TRP A 294 27.79 10.30 -19.70
N LEU A 295 27.43 10.67 -18.47
CA LEU A 295 28.28 10.52 -17.28
C LEU A 295 27.68 9.55 -16.26
N ASN A 296 26.41 9.18 -16.41
CA ASN A 296 25.66 8.41 -15.44
C ASN A 296 24.96 7.21 -16.08
N ASN A 297 24.84 6.13 -15.32
CA ASN A 297 24.09 4.95 -15.74
C ASN A 297 22.60 5.27 -15.90
N GLY A 298 21.99 4.66 -16.90
CA GLY A 298 20.56 4.79 -17.17
C GLY A 298 19.65 4.03 -16.20
N ILE A 299 18.36 4.20 -16.43
CA ILE A 299 17.27 3.58 -15.68
C ILE A 299 16.71 2.42 -16.48
N THR A 300 16.42 1.29 -15.81
CA THR A 300 15.65 0.19 -16.41
C THR A 300 14.32 0.06 -15.69
N ILE A 301 13.24 0.10 -16.47
CA ILE A 301 11.86 0.01 -16.02
C ILE A 301 11.25 -1.27 -16.60
N ILE A 302 10.55 -2.04 -15.79
CA ILE A 302 9.62 -3.08 -16.21
C ILE A 302 8.20 -2.52 -16.07
N ALA A 303 7.34 -2.76 -17.05
CA ALA A 303 5.97 -2.26 -17.03
C ALA A 303 5.05 -3.12 -17.91
N GLU A 304 3.77 -2.77 -17.94
CA GLU A 304 2.73 -3.46 -18.71
C GLU A 304 1.92 -2.47 -19.56
N ASN A 305 1.16 -3.02 -20.53
CA ASN A 305 0.16 -2.30 -21.32
C ASN A 305 0.63 -0.94 -21.90
N PRO A 306 1.66 -0.91 -22.77
CA PRO A 306 2.18 0.32 -23.32
C PRO A 306 1.17 1.01 -24.24
N ASN A 307 1.08 2.34 -24.14
CA ASN A 307 0.46 3.18 -25.16
C ASN A 307 1.36 4.38 -25.43
N GLN A 308 1.95 4.41 -26.62
CA GLN A 308 2.81 5.49 -27.05
C GLN A 308 2.04 6.48 -27.92
N VAL A 309 2.01 7.75 -27.48
CA VAL A 309 1.47 8.86 -28.26
C VAL A 309 2.57 9.90 -28.44
N GLY A 310 3.09 10.00 -29.66
CA GLY A 310 4.21 10.88 -29.97
C GLY A 310 5.48 10.49 -29.20
N LYS A 311 5.95 11.41 -28.35
CA LYS A 311 7.13 11.22 -27.47
C LYS A 311 6.76 10.64 -26.10
N THR A 312 5.49 10.53 -25.77
CA THR A 312 5.03 10.12 -24.44
C THR A 312 4.62 8.66 -24.42
N LEU A 313 5.18 7.89 -23.48
CA LEU A 313 4.85 6.49 -23.26
C LEU A 313 4.01 6.35 -21.98
N SER A 314 2.78 5.88 -22.11
CA SER A 314 1.87 5.64 -20.97
C SER A 314 1.81 4.16 -20.63
N ILE A 315 2.19 3.79 -19.42
CA ILE A 315 2.47 2.42 -18.99
C ILE A 315 1.85 2.09 -17.62
N ASP A 316 1.45 0.84 -17.45
CA ASP A 316 0.87 0.30 -16.21
C ASP A 316 1.93 -0.47 -15.42
N ASN A 317 1.69 -0.69 -14.11
CA ASN A 317 2.50 -1.58 -13.26
C ASN A 317 4.01 -1.29 -13.33
N VAL A 318 4.37 -0.01 -13.23
CA VAL A 318 5.76 0.46 -13.38
C VAL A 318 6.63 -0.02 -12.22
N GLN A 319 7.76 -0.63 -12.56
CA GLN A 319 8.80 -1.05 -11.62
C GLN A 319 10.19 -0.64 -12.14
N ILE A 320 10.91 0.18 -11.40
CA ILE A 320 12.30 0.54 -11.68
C ILE A 320 13.19 -0.57 -11.13
N VAL A 321 13.79 -1.39 -11.99
CA VAL A 321 14.63 -2.53 -11.58
C VAL A 321 16.13 -2.24 -11.59
N ASN A 322 16.51 -1.07 -12.11
CA ASN A 322 17.87 -0.53 -12.04
C ASN A 322 17.85 0.99 -12.15
N GLY A 323 18.80 1.62 -11.46
CA GLY A 323 18.91 3.07 -11.39
C GLY A 323 18.43 3.68 -10.09
N LEU A 324 18.14 2.90 -9.05
CA LEU A 324 17.66 3.39 -7.73
C LEU A 324 18.43 4.61 -7.21
N GLN A 325 19.77 4.54 -7.18
CA GLN A 325 20.59 5.65 -6.69
C GLN A 325 20.48 6.89 -7.59
N THR A 326 20.43 6.68 -8.90
CA THR A 326 20.24 7.74 -9.91
C THR A 326 18.89 8.41 -9.72
N SER A 327 17.81 7.62 -9.59
CA SER A 327 16.44 8.11 -9.40
C SER A 327 16.28 8.94 -8.13
N TYR A 328 16.72 8.44 -6.97
CA TYR A 328 16.68 9.21 -5.73
C TYR A 328 17.58 10.44 -5.77
N SER A 329 18.76 10.37 -6.42
CA SER A 329 19.64 11.54 -6.56
C SER A 329 18.99 12.64 -7.41
N ILE A 330 18.34 12.26 -8.53
CA ILE A 330 17.58 13.20 -9.37
C ILE A 330 16.42 13.79 -8.57
N PHE A 331 15.61 12.95 -7.92
CA PHE A 331 14.46 13.40 -7.14
C PHE A 331 14.84 14.40 -6.04
N ASN A 332 15.89 14.09 -5.26
CA ASN A 332 16.33 14.90 -4.12
C ASN A 332 17.13 16.15 -4.51
N SER A 333 17.85 16.13 -5.63
CA SER A 333 18.87 17.16 -5.93
C SER A 333 18.55 18.02 -7.15
N HIS A 334 17.66 17.57 -8.03
CA HIS A 334 17.19 18.39 -9.15
C HIS A 334 16.06 19.31 -8.65
N ASP A 335 16.07 20.58 -9.01
CA ASP A 335 15.08 21.56 -8.56
C ASP A 335 13.69 21.36 -9.22
N GLY A 336 13.65 20.69 -10.37
CA GLY A 336 12.43 20.49 -11.16
C GLY A 336 12.29 21.46 -12.32
N ASN A 337 13.35 22.23 -12.61
CA ASN A 337 13.40 23.12 -13.75
C ASN A 337 13.19 22.36 -15.07
N VAL A 338 12.17 22.74 -15.82
CA VAL A 338 11.80 22.13 -17.11
C VAL A 338 12.65 22.64 -18.28
N ASP A 339 13.35 23.77 -18.09
CA ASP A 339 14.30 24.33 -19.06
C ASP A 339 15.66 23.61 -19.03
N ASP A 340 15.87 22.71 -18.06
CA ASP A 340 17.05 21.86 -18.06
C ASP A 340 16.96 20.80 -19.18
N GLU A 341 17.76 21.00 -20.22
CA GLU A 341 17.84 20.09 -21.36
C GLU A 341 18.62 18.80 -21.06
N ARG A 342 19.30 18.69 -19.91
CA ARG A 342 20.00 17.47 -19.54
C ARG A 342 18.99 16.33 -19.36
N SER A 343 19.44 15.12 -19.69
CA SER A 343 18.57 13.96 -19.78
C SER A 343 19.22 12.71 -19.20
N VAL A 344 18.38 11.77 -18.76
CA VAL A 344 18.77 10.44 -18.30
C VAL A 344 18.34 9.40 -19.34
N LEU A 345 19.18 8.40 -19.57
CA LEU A 345 18.85 7.27 -20.44
C LEU A 345 17.84 6.37 -19.74
N VAL A 346 16.73 6.04 -20.40
CA VAL A 346 15.69 5.16 -19.88
C VAL A 346 15.43 4.01 -20.86
N LYS A 347 15.45 2.80 -20.32
CA LYS A 347 15.03 1.57 -20.98
C LYS A 347 13.75 1.07 -20.31
N VAL A 348 12.67 0.93 -21.06
CA VAL A 348 11.41 0.34 -20.59
C VAL A 348 11.22 -1.02 -21.24
N ILE A 349 10.96 -2.05 -20.45
CA ILE A 349 10.71 -3.42 -20.90
C ILE A 349 9.27 -3.76 -20.55
N ILE A 350 8.48 -4.04 -21.57
CA ILE A 350 7.10 -4.48 -21.44
C ILE A 350 7.08 -6.00 -21.43
N ASN A 351 6.71 -6.58 -20.30
CA ASN A 351 6.58 -8.02 -20.13
C ASN A 351 5.63 -8.32 -18.96
N ASN A 352 4.85 -9.39 -19.08
CA ASN A 352 3.92 -9.87 -18.06
C ASN A 352 4.26 -11.29 -17.55
N ASP A 353 5.29 -11.92 -18.11
CA ASP A 353 5.78 -13.23 -17.68
C ASP A 353 6.69 -13.10 -16.46
N SER A 354 6.23 -13.63 -15.33
CA SER A 354 6.93 -13.56 -14.04
C SER A 354 8.35 -14.12 -14.07
N GLU A 355 8.58 -15.24 -14.76
CA GLU A 355 9.91 -15.86 -14.83
C GLU A 355 10.90 -14.99 -15.60
N THR A 356 10.46 -14.42 -16.73
CA THR A 356 11.25 -13.46 -17.50
C THR A 356 11.55 -12.19 -16.71
N ILE A 357 10.56 -11.66 -15.98
CA ILE A 357 10.74 -10.49 -15.10
C ILE A 357 11.80 -10.77 -14.05
N ASP A 358 11.73 -11.90 -13.34
CA ASP A 358 12.70 -12.30 -12.32
C ASP A 358 14.11 -12.44 -12.91
N ASN A 359 14.23 -13.03 -14.11
CA ASN A 359 15.50 -13.16 -14.82
C ASN A 359 16.09 -11.80 -15.24
N ILE A 360 15.25 -10.85 -15.65
CA ILE A 360 15.66 -9.48 -15.96
C ILE A 360 16.14 -8.78 -14.69
N ILE A 361 15.40 -8.89 -13.57
CA ILE A 361 15.78 -8.31 -12.29
C ILE A 361 17.14 -8.88 -11.86
N ALA A 362 17.31 -10.20 -11.91
CA ALA A 362 18.56 -10.86 -11.55
C ALA A 362 19.74 -10.42 -12.43
N SER A 363 19.53 -10.32 -13.75
CA SER A 363 20.57 -9.96 -14.72
C SER A 363 20.98 -8.50 -14.65
N THR A 364 20.03 -7.60 -14.42
CA THR A 364 20.32 -6.16 -14.33
C THR A 364 21.09 -5.85 -13.04
N ASN A 365 20.84 -6.63 -11.98
CA ASN A 365 21.56 -6.55 -10.71
C ASN A 365 22.95 -7.20 -10.75
N SER A 366 23.20 -8.21 -11.59
CA SER A 366 24.47 -8.95 -11.66
C SER A 366 25.62 -8.22 -12.38
N GLN A 367 25.34 -7.13 -13.11
CA GLN A 367 26.36 -6.31 -13.79
C GLN A 367 27.28 -5.52 -12.84
N ASN A 368 26.96 -5.48 -11.54
CA ASN A 368 27.90 -5.13 -10.48
C ASN A 368 28.08 -6.37 -9.60
N GLN A 369 29.28 -6.68 -9.12
CA GLN A 369 29.52 -7.85 -8.25
C GLN A 369 28.55 -7.86 -7.05
N ILE A 370 27.45 -8.60 -7.20
CA ILE A 370 26.56 -8.94 -6.10
C ILE A 370 27.08 -10.26 -5.56
N SER A 371 27.45 -10.27 -4.28
CA SER A 371 27.78 -11.54 -3.63
C SER A 371 26.58 -12.48 -3.73
N ALA A 372 26.83 -13.77 -3.93
CA ALA A 372 25.77 -14.78 -3.95
C ALA A 372 24.89 -14.74 -2.68
N ALA A 373 25.39 -14.19 -1.57
CA ALA A 373 24.63 -13.93 -0.35
C ALA A 373 23.51 -12.88 -0.54
N LEU A 374 23.76 -11.79 -1.26
CA LEU A 374 22.76 -10.74 -1.55
C LEU A 374 21.66 -11.23 -2.52
N LEU A 375 21.99 -12.12 -3.46
CA LEU A 375 21.00 -12.81 -4.29
C LEU A 375 20.18 -13.84 -3.51
N ARG A 376 20.76 -14.46 -2.46
CA ARG A 376 19.97 -15.32 -1.56
C ARG A 376 19.06 -14.51 -0.64
N ALA A 377 19.47 -13.32 -0.23
CA ALA A 377 18.72 -12.43 0.66
C ALA A 377 17.34 -12.01 0.13
N THR A 378 17.09 -12.14 -1.17
CA THR A 378 15.77 -11.91 -1.79
C THR A 378 14.82 -13.08 -1.66
N LYS A 379 15.33 -14.29 -1.35
CA LYS A 379 14.51 -15.49 -1.24
C LYS A 379 13.56 -15.37 -0.05
N GLU A 380 12.37 -15.91 -0.22
CA GLU A 380 11.31 -15.96 0.79
C GLU A 380 11.79 -16.60 2.11
N THR A 381 12.66 -17.60 2.03
CA THR A 381 13.25 -18.24 3.22
C THR A 381 14.08 -17.28 4.06
N GLN A 382 14.82 -16.35 3.44
CA GLN A 382 15.58 -15.35 4.20
C GLN A 382 14.64 -14.33 4.85
N ARG A 383 13.53 -13.96 4.18
CA ARG A 383 12.47 -13.11 4.76
C ARG A 383 11.84 -13.74 5.99
N ARG A 384 11.48 -15.03 5.93
CA ARG A 384 10.92 -15.75 7.09
C ARG A 384 11.89 -15.82 8.27
N ILE A 385 13.20 -15.96 8.01
CA ILE A 385 14.24 -15.94 9.05
C ILE A 385 14.37 -14.54 9.65
N GLU A 386 14.32 -13.49 8.83
CA GLU A 386 14.30 -12.10 9.32
C GLU A 386 13.15 -11.84 10.27
N LEU A 387 11.94 -12.22 9.88
CA LEU A 387 10.73 -12.11 10.70
C LEU A 387 10.83 -12.90 12.00
N PHE A 388 11.36 -14.13 11.95
CA PHE A 388 11.57 -14.95 13.14
C PHE A 388 12.49 -14.26 14.16
N PHE A 389 13.63 -13.72 13.72
CA PHE A 389 14.54 -13.03 14.64
C PHE A 389 13.96 -11.72 15.13
N LEU A 390 13.24 -10.98 14.28
CA LEU A 390 12.59 -9.73 14.66
C LEU A 390 11.56 -9.96 15.78
N ASN A 391 10.75 -11.02 15.68
CA ASN A 391 9.78 -11.41 16.72
C ASN A 391 10.45 -11.78 18.06
N GLU A 392 11.72 -12.17 18.04
CA GLU A 392 12.50 -12.52 19.24
C GLU A 392 13.39 -11.36 19.72
N GLY A 393 13.24 -10.15 19.16
CA GLY A 393 14.01 -8.96 19.54
C GLY A 393 15.43 -8.89 18.97
N TYR A 394 15.73 -9.66 17.92
CA TYR A 394 17.03 -9.67 17.24
C TYR A 394 16.92 -9.15 15.79
N TYR A 395 17.90 -8.34 15.37
CA TYR A 395 17.95 -7.86 13.99
C TYR A 395 18.74 -8.82 13.09
N TYR A 396 18.08 -9.34 12.06
CA TYR A 396 18.71 -10.16 11.03
C TYR A 396 18.83 -9.38 9.73
N ASP A 397 20.02 -8.79 9.50
CA ASP A 397 20.33 -8.01 8.31
C ASP A 397 20.37 -8.89 7.04
N ARG A 398 19.25 -9.01 6.31
CA ARG A 398 19.25 -9.59 4.95
C ARG A 398 20.03 -8.73 3.97
N ARG A 399 19.94 -7.42 4.14
CA ARG A 399 20.64 -6.40 3.36
C ARG A 399 21.65 -5.74 4.29
N LYS A 400 22.91 -5.65 3.85
CA LYS A 400 23.99 -5.14 4.69
C LYS A 400 23.67 -3.73 5.20
N ASN A 401 23.70 -3.54 6.52
CA ASN A 401 23.43 -2.29 7.22
C ASN A 401 21.98 -1.78 7.08
N TYR A 402 21.00 -2.66 6.87
CA TYR A 402 19.60 -2.25 6.74
C TYR A 402 19.11 -1.63 8.04
N TYR A 403 19.10 -2.40 9.13
CA TYR A 403 18.63 -1.91 10.43
C TYR A 403 19.50 -0.75 10.95
N LYS A 404 20.81 -0.80 10.69
CA LYS A 404 21.76 0.24 11.10
C LYS A 404 21.57 1.61 10.43
N ASN A 405 20.93 1.66 9.26
CA ASN A 405 20.67 2.92 8.55
C ASN A 405 19.30 3.51 8.88
N ILE A 406 18.43 2.74 9.55
CA ILE A 406 17.07 3.13 9.92
C ILE A 406 17.05 3.72 11.34
N GLY A 407 18.03 3.35 12.18
CA GLY A 407 18.25 3.90 13.53
C GLY A 407 19.08 2.96 14.36
#